data_AF-A0A349XTB6-F1
#
_entry.id   AF-A0A349XTB6-F1
#
_cell.length_a   1.000
_cell.length_b   1.000
_cell.length_c   1.000
_cell.angle_alpha   90.00
_cell.angle_beta   90.00
_cell.angle_gamma   90.00
#
_symmetry.space_group_name_H-M   'P 1'
#
loop_
_entity.id
_entity.type
_entity.pdbx_description
1 polymer ?
#
loop_
_entity_poly.entity_id
_entity_poly.type
_entity_poly.pdbx_seq_one_letter_code
_entity_poly.pdbx_strand_id
1 'polypeptide(L)'
;MSSAYENCIISSQDLKMLQSVLADLGYDRHTMDEEVMLYNNAARKVIQLFQGGLTDPAELSKEMRFLFGVHKHDRSKSWKPLPRYAIQGLPPLYR
;
A
#
# COMPACT_ATOMS: atom_id res chain seq x y z
N MET A 1 16.41 -16.93 23.16
CA MET A 1 14.94 -16.90 22.99
C MET A 1 14.65 -17.34 21.57
N SER A 2 14.10 -18.55 21.39
CA SER A 2 13.74 -19.07 20.07
C SER A 2 12.24 -18.87 19.91
N SER A 3 11.79 -17.88 19.13
CA SER A 3 10.41 -17.88 18.66
C SER A 3 10.35 -18.94 17.56
N ALA A 4 9.96 -20.16 17.92
CA ALA A 4 9.64 -21.16 16.93
C ALA A 4 8.44 -20.62 16.14
N TYR A 5 8.72 -20.10 14.95
CA TYR A 5 7.68 -19.86 13.96
C TYR A 5 7.15 -21.26 13.62
N GLU A 6 6.06 -21.67 14.26
CA GLU A 6 5.33 -22.83 13.79
C GLU A 6 4.98 -22.50 12.35
N ASN A 7 5.53 -23.27 11.41
CA ASN A 7 5.27 -23.09 9.99
C ASN A 7 3.79 -23.44 9.76
N CYS A 8 2.92 -22.46 10.00
CA CYS A 8 1.49 -22.60 9.82
C CYS A 8 1.28 -22.89 8.33
N ILE A 9 0.72 -24.07 8.03
CA ILE A 9 0.48 -24.50 6.67
C ILE A 9 -0.64 -23.62 6.12
N ILE A 10 -0.31 -22.76 5.16
CA ILE A 10 -1.27 -21.85 4.54
C ILE A 10 -2.12 -22.66 3.55
N SER A 11 -3.41 -22.76 3.82
CA SER A 11 -4.38 -23.39 2.92
C SER A 11 -4.68 -22.49 1.72
N SER A 12 -5.25 -23.08 0.67
CA SER A 12 -5.76 -22.31 -0.47
C SER A 12 -6.89 -21.35 -0.07
N GLN A 13 -7.67 -21.69 0.96
CA GLN A 13 -8.69 -20.80 1.52
C GLN A 13 -8.05 -19.61 2.24
N ASP A 14 -6.98 -19.83 2.99
CA ASP A 14 -6.25 -18.77 3.67
C ASP A 14 -5.61 -17.83 2.66
N LEU A 15 -5.01 -18.35 1.59
CA LEU A 15 -4.49 -17.52 0.50
C LEU A 15 -5.55 -16.61 -0.12
N LYS A 16 -6.78 -17.11 -0.32
CA LYS A 16 -7.89 -16.29 -0.83
C LYS A 16 -8.27 -15.18 0.15
N MET A 17 -8.31 -15.49 1.45
CA MET A 17 -8.57 -14.50 2.49
C MET A 17 -7.45 -13.44 2.58
N LEU A 18 -6.18 -13.85 2.52
CA LEU A 18 -5.06 -12.90 2.54
C LEU A 18 -5.05 -12.01 1.29
N GLN A 19 -5.44 -12.56 0.13
CA GLN A 19 -5.62 -11.77 -1.09
C GLN A 19 -6.78 -10.77 -0.96
N SER A 20 -7.92 -11.16 -0.38
CA SER A 20 -9.03 -10.23 -0.17
C SER A 20 -8.65 -9.12 0.80
N VAL A 21 -7.92 -9.42 1.87
CA VAL A 21 -7.40 -8.40 2.80
C VAL A 21 -6.51 -7.39 2.08
N LEU A 22 -5.62 -7.84 1.20
CA LEU A 22 -4.77 -6.93 0.41
C LEU A 22 -5.61 -6.06 -0.56
N ALA A 23 -6.59 -6.66 -1.24
CA ALA A 23 -7.47 -5.94 -2.15
C ALA A 23 -8.30 -4.87 -1.43
N ASP A 24 -8.84 -5.17 -0.25
CA ASP A 24 -9.61 -4.24 0.59
C ASP A 24 -8.78 -3.04 1.08
N LEU A 25 -7.45 -3.18 1.06
CA LEU A 25 -6.50 -2.13 1.41
C LEU A 25 -6.00 -1.35 0.18
N GLY A 26 -6.45 -1.71 -1.03
CA GLY A 26 -6.04 -1.08 -2.28
C GLY A 26 -4.78 -1.67 -2.90
N TYR A 27 -4.25 -2.79 -2.37
CA TYR A 27 -3.14 -3.51 -2.97
C TYR A 27 -3.67 -4.51 -4.00
N ASP A 28 -3.89 -4.05 -5.22
CA ASP A 28 -4.25 -4.91 -6.35
C ASP A 28 -3.08 -5.08 -7.33
N ARG A 29 -2.67 -6.34 -7.53
CA ARG A 29 -1.58 -6.75 -8.42
C ARG A 29 -1.78 -6.26 -9.86
N HIS A 30 -3.03 -6.15 -10.32
CA HIS A 30 -3.33 -5.75 -11.70
C HIS A 30 -3.23 -4.25 -11.95
N THR A 31 -3.20 -3.44 -10.88
CA THR A 31 -3.17 -1.97 -10.97
C THR A 31 -1.81 -1.38 -10.63
N MET A 32 -0.93 -2.16 -10.02
CA MET A 32 0.32 -1.70 -9.39
C MET A 32 1.57 -2.13 -10.14
N ASP A 33 1.60 -2.00 -11.47
CA ASP A 33 2.80 -2.35 -12.28
C ASP A 33 4.03 -1.47 -11.95
N GLU A 34 3.83 -0.22 -11.56
CA GLU A 34 4.92 0.68 -11.09
C GLU A 34 5.27 0.44 -9.61
N GLU A 35 4.38 -0.24 -8.85
CA GLU A 35 4.46 -0.40 -7.40
C GLU A 35 4.53 -1.87 -6.96
N VAL A 36 5.01 -2.76 -7.83
CA VAL A 36 5.15 -4.20 -7.57
C VAL A 36 5.94 -4.48 -6.28
N MET A 37 6.94 -3.65 -5.96
CA MET A 37 7.71 -3.77 -4.72
C MET A 37 6.86 -3.49 -3.47
N LEU A 38 5.93 -2.52 -3.52
CA LEU A 38 5.04 -2.22 -2.41
C LEU A 38 4.03 -3.35 -2.21
N TYR A 39 3.44 -3.85 -3.29
CA TYR A 39 2.57 -5.02 -3.25
C TYR A 39 3.29 -6.25 -2.64
N ASN A 40 4.50 -6.55 -3.11
CA ASN A 40 5.27 -7.70 -2.60
C ASN A 40 5.61 -7.54 -1.12
N ASN A 41 5.92 -6.32 -0.66
CA ASN A 41 6.18 -6.05 0.75
C ASN A 41 4.93 -6.21 1.61
N ALA A 42 3.78 -5.68 1.17
CA ALA A 42 2.50 -5.86 1.84
C ALA A 42 2.10 -7.35 1.91
N ALA A 43 2.23 -8.07 0.80
CA ALA A 43 1.93 -9.50 0.73
C ALA A 43 2.83 -10.33 1.67
N ARG A 44 4.14 -10.06 1.69
CA ARG A 44 5.04 -10.71 2.66
C ARG A 44 4.63 -10.41 4.09
N LYS A 45 4.25 -9.17 4.39
CA LYS A 45 3.88 -8.78 5.74
C LYS A 45 2.57 -9.43 6.19
N VAL A 46 1.59 -9.62 5.31
CA VAL A 46 0.30 -10.26 5.66
C VAL A 46 0.50 -11.72 5.99
N ILE A 47 1.35 -12.39 5.23
CA ILE A 47 1.73 -13.78 5.46
C ILE A 47 2.46 -13.91 6.80
N GLN A 48 3.37 -13.00 7.13
CA GLN A 48 4.06 -13.00 8.42
C GLN A 48 3.10 -12.81 9.61
N LEU A 49 2.13 -11.90 9.50
CA LEU A 49 1.13 -11.69 10.55
C LEU A 49 0.25 -12.92 10.75
N PHE A 50 -0.19 -13.53 9.64
CA PHE A 50 -0.97 -14.75 9.65
C PHE A 50 -0.22 -15.92 10.30
N GLN A 51 1.04 -16.13 9.90
CA GLN A 51 1.91 -17.13 10.51
C GLN A 51 2.26 -16.81 11.98
N GLY A 52 2.18 -15.54 12.38
CA GLY A 52 2.32 -15.09 13.76
C GLY A 52 1.08 -15.36 14.63
N GLY A 53 0.02 -15.95 14.07
CA GLY A 53 -1.21 -16.33 14.76
C GLY A 53 -2.39 -15.38 14.54
N LEU A 54 -2.22 -14.31 13.76
CA LEU A 54 -3.30 -13.36 13.45
C LEU A 54 -4.13 -13.90 12.27
N THR A 55 -5.16 -14.69 12.56
CA THR A 55 -5.95 -15.40 11.54
C THR A 55 -7.24 -14.68 11.13
N ASP A 56 -7.71 -13.72 11.95
CA ASP A 56 -8.92 -12.96 11.65
C ASP A 56 -8.65 -11.89 10.57
N PRO A 57 -9.41 -11.88 9.46
CA PRO A 57 -9.22 -10.90 8.38
C PRO A 57 -9.43 -9.45 8.82
N ALA A 58 -10.33 -9.19 9.78
CA ALA A 58 -10.58 -7.82 10.24
C ALA A 58 -9.41 -7.30 11.09
N GLU A 59 -8.87 -8.14 11.97
CA GLU A 59 -7.63 -7.85 12.70
C GLU A 59 -6.42 -7.68 11.76
N LEU A 60 -6.25 -8.57 10.77
CA LEU A 60 -5.18 -8.44 9.76
C LEU A 60 -5.27 -7.11 9.02
N SER A 61 -6.48 -6.73 8.60
CA SER A 61 -6.72 -5.45 7.91
C SER A 61 -6.41 -4.25 8.81
N LYS A 62 -6.77 -4.33 10.09
CA LYS A 62 -6.49 -3.27 11.07
C LYS A 62 -4.99 -3.11 11.31
N GLU A 63 -4.29 -4.22 11.53
CA GLU A 63 -2.84 -4.23 11.75
C GLU A 63 -2.10 -3.74 10.50
N MET A 64 -2.54 -4.16 9.32
CA MET A 64 -2.00 -3.67 8.06
C MET A 64 -2.18 -2.16 7.87
N ARG A 65 -3.37 -1.62 8.16
CA ARG A 65 -3.60 -0.17 8.14
C ARG A 65 -2.76 0.56 9.18
N PHE A 66 -2.44 -0.07 10.30
CA PHE A 66 -1.54 0.51 11.30
C PHE A 66 -0.09 0.55 10.79
N LEU A 67 0.42 -0.57 10.26
CA LEU A 67 1.81 -0.72 9.83
C LEU A 67 2.16 0.06 8.56
N PHE A 68 1.28 0.02 7.55
CA PHE A 68 1.49 0.71 6.27
C PHE A 68 0.88 2.13 6.27
N GLY A 69 0.28 2.51 7.40
CA GLY A 69 -0.62 3.66 7.51
C GLY A 69 -1.90 3.44 6.71
N VAL A 70 -2.97 4.16 7.07
CA VAL A 70 -3.95 4.56 6.05
C VAL A 70 -3.10 5.23 5.01
N HIS A 71 -2.86 4.60 3.86
CA HIS A 71 -2.14 5.22 2.77
C HIS A 71 -2.83 6.57 2.56
N LYS A 72 -2.17 7.64 3.02
CA LYS A 72 -2.39 8.99 2.54
C LYS A 72 -1.86 8.96 1.12
N HIS A 73 -2.57 8.24 0.26
CA HIS A 73 -2.60 8.44 -1.17
C HIS A 73 -3.45 9.66 -1.50
N ASP A 74 -3.57 10.62 -0.57
CA ASP A 74 -3.27 11.97 -0.97
C ASP A 74 -1.77 12.01 -1.34
N ARG A 75 -1.42 11.36 -2.47
CA ARG A 75 -0.20 11.64 -3.22
C ARG A 75 -0.32 13.15 -3.39
N SER A 76 0.36 13.92 -2.54
CA SER A 76 0.45 15.36 -2.68
C SER A 76 0.87 15.53 -4.12
N LYS A 77 -0.08 15.90 -5.00
CA LYS A 77 0.20 16.03 -6.43
C LYS A 77 1.43 16.89 -6.45
N SER A 78 2.55 16.33 -6.92
CA SER A 78 3.85 16.99 -6.89
C SER A 78 3.59 18.44 -7.24
N TRP A 79 3.75 19.33 -6.24
CA TRP A 79 3.26 20.69 -6.39
C TRP A 79 4.13 21.28 -7.48
N LYS A 80 3.63 21.27 -8.71
CA LYS A 80 4.36 21.81 -9.84
C LYS A 80 4.47 23.29 -9.51
N PRO A 81 5.69 23.82 -9.30
CA PRO A 81 5.82 25.24 -9.09
C PRO A 81 5.21 25.92 -10.32
N LEU A 82 4.29 26.87 -10.09
CA LEU A 82 3.74 27.67 -11.17
C LEU A 82 4.91 28.28 -11.96
N PRO A 83 4.88 28.26 -13.30
CA PRO A 83 5.94 28.85 -14.09
C PRO A 83 6.10 30.32 -13.69
N ARG A 84 7.35 30.80 -13.55
CA ARG A 84 7.66 32.16 -13.04
C ARG A 84 6.92 33.27 -13.81
N TYR A 85 6.64 33.03 -15.08
CA TYR A 85 5.93 33.94 -15.98
C TYR A 85 4.42 34.05 -15.67
N ALA A 86 3.84 33.14 -14.88
CA ALA A 86 2.44 33.23 -14.46
C ALA A 86 2.22 34.32 -13.39
N ILE A 87 3.27 34.76 -12.71
CA ILE A 87 3.19 35.80 -11.67
C ILE A 87 3.29 37.20 -12.29
N GLN A 88 4.00 37.35 -13.41
CA GLN A 88 4.48 38.66 -13.85
C GLN A 88 3.54 39.41 -14.82
N GLY A 89 2.38 38.84 -15.17
CA GLY A 89 1.52 39.39 -16.21
C GLY A 89 2.17 39.29 -17.60
N LEU A 90 1.35 39.22 -18.65
CA LEU A 90 1.85 39.15 -20.03
C LEU A 90 2.65 40.44 -20.35
N PRO A 91 3.84 40.34 -20.97
CA PRO A 91 4.57 41.52 -21.39
C PRO A 91 3.73 42.30 -22.42
N PRO A 92 3.71 43.64 -22.37
CA PRO A 92 3.03 44.43 -23.37
C PRO A 92 3.61 44.12 -24.75
N LEU A 93 2.75 43.67 -25.65
CA LEU A 93 3.09 43.53 -27.06
C LEU A 93 3.32 44.94 -27.62
N TYR A 94 4.59 45.35 -27.72
CA TYR A 94 4.94 46.55 -28.48
C TYR A 94 4.81 46.22 -29.97
N ARG A 95 3.91 46.94 -30.64
CA ARG A 95 3.79 47.01 -32.10
C ARG A 95 4.71 48.10 -32.64
#